data_AF-A0A833VS64-F1
#
_entry.id   AF-A0A833VS64-F1
#
_cell.length_a   1.000
_cell.length_b   1.000
_cell.length_c   1.000
_cell.angle_alpha   90.00
_cell.angle_beta   90.00
_cell.angle_gamma   90.00
#
_symmetry.space_group_name_H-M   'P 1'
#
loop_
_entity.id
_entity.type
_entity.pdbx_description
1 polymer ?
#
loop_
_entity_poly.entity_id
_entity_poly.type
_entity_poly.pdbx_seq_one_letter_code
_entity_poly.pdbx_strand_id
1 'polypeptide(L)'
;MDFKQSLLSYLSHHCFLRSCFSDSSETMINLFKIKGQKREEAANAVGRGNVKKQSAGELRLNKDISELNLPNTTSICFPNGKDELMNFEISIRPDEGYYFGGMFTFTFQVSPSYPHEPPKVKCKTKVYHPNIDLEGNVCLNILREDWKPVLNINTVIYGLNLLFSQPNDEDPLNHEAAAVLRENPKLFESNVRRAMSGGYVGQTYFPRCLFGPPTR
;
A
#
# COMPACT_ATOMS: atom_id res chain seq x y z
N MET A 1 -16.31 -10.44 11.86
CA MET A 1 -16.41 -8.97 11.84
C MET A 1 -16.30 -8.56 10.40
N ASP A 2 -17.23 -7.77 9.85
CA ASP A 2 -17.09 -7.24 8.48
C ASP A 2 -15.77 -6.46 8.37
N PHE A 3 -15.02 -6.66 7.28
CA PHE A 3 -13.77 -5.95 6.97
C PHE A 3 -13.92 -4.43 7.16
N LYS A 4 -15.10 -3.86 6.89
CA LYS A 4 -15.40 -2.44 7.15
C LYS A 4 -15.27 -2.07 8.63
N GLN A 5 -15.79 -2.91 9.52
CA GLN A 5 -15.72 -2.67 10.96
C GLN A 5 -14.28 -2.82 11.47
N SER A 6 -13.54 -3.80 10.96
CA SER A 6 -12.11 -3.97 11.28
C SER A 6 -11.28 -2.80 10.77
N LEU A 7 -11.53 -2.31 9.55
CA LEU A 7 -10.85 -1.15 8.98
C LEU A 7 -11.16 0.14 9.77
N LEU A 8 -12.44 0.39 10.10
CA LEU A 8 -12.83 1.54 10.92
C LEU A 8 -12.19 1.49 12.32
N SER A 9 -12.18 0.31 12.96
CA SER A 9 -11.52 0.10 14.24
C SER A 9 -10.01 0.34 14.14
N TYR A 10 -9.35 -0.25 13.13
CA TYR A 10 -7.92 -0.10 12.89
C TYR A 10 -7.53 1.36 12.63
N LEU A 11 -8.30 2.08 11.81
CA LEU A 11 -8.13 3.51 11.57
C LEU A 11 -8.32 4.33 12.84
N SER A 12 -9.30 3.99 13.69
CA SER A 12 -9.54 4.68 14.96
C SER A 12 -8.36 4.53 15.94
N HIS A 13 -7.83 3.31 16.09
CA HIS A 13 -6.68 3.05 16.97
C HIS A 13 -5.39 3.72 16.46
N HIS A 14 -5.09 3.64 15.17
CA HIS A 14 -3.85 4.20 14.61
C HIS A 14 -3.88 5.73 14.44
N CYS A 15 -5.06 6.35 14.28
CA CYS A 15 -5.17 7.81 14.35
C CYS A 15 -5.00 8.35 15.79
N PHE A 16 -5.42 7.59 16.82
CA PHE A 16 -5.40 8.05 18.21
C PHE A 16 -4.01 7.99 18.86
N LEU A 17 -3.18 7.00 18.50
CA LEU A 17 -1.88 6.78 19.14
C LEU A 17 -0.77 7.76 18.71
N ARG A 18 -1.02 8.69 17.77
CA ARG A 18 0.04 9.48 17.11
C ARG A 18 0.01 10.98 17.30
N SER A 19 -0.80 11.52 18.20
CA SER A 19 -0.70 12.93 18.60
C SER A 19 0.64 13.31 19.28
N CYS A 20 1.65 12.42 19.35
CA CYS A 20 2.88 12.65 20.13
C CYS A 20 4.24 12.43 19.43
N PHE A 21 4.36 12.06 18.16
CA PHE A 21 5.70 11.96 17.53
C PHE A 21 5.66 12.28 16.03
N SER A 22 6.33 13.36 15.61
CA SER A 22 6.52 13.78 14.22
C SER A 22 7.99 14.12 13.97
N ASP A 23 8.71 13.34 13.16
CA ASP A 23 9.95 13.82 12.54
C ASP A 23 10.36 13.02 11.28
N SER A 24 9.52 13.04 10.24
CA SER A 24 9.91 12.54 8.90
C SER A 24 9.26 13.31 7.74
N SER A 25 8.53 14.40 8.01
CA SER A 25 7.75 15.16 7.03
C SER A 25 8.48 16.37 6.45
N GLU A 26 9.61 16.81 7.03
CA GLU A 26 10.22 18.11 6.70
C GLU A 26 10.82 18.18 5.28
N THR A 27 11.43 17.09 4.79
CA THR A 27 12.05 17.07 3.45
C THR A 27 11.02 17.12 2.32
N MET A 28 9.80 16.61 2.55
CA MET A 28 8.72 16.60 1.54
C MET A 28 7.95 17.93 1.52
N ILE A 29 7.69 18.54 2.68
CA ILE A 29 6.98 19.84 2.78
C ILE A 29 7.74 20.96 2.05
N ASN A 30 9.07 20.97 2.13
CA ASN A 30 9.89 21.96 1.43
C ASN A 30 9.88 21.77 -0.10
N LEU A 31 9.62 20.55 -0.59
CA LEU A 31 9.61 20.26 -2.02
C LEU A 31 8.33 20.78 -2.72
N PHE A 32 7.20 20.80 -2.02
CA PHE A 32 5.93 21.30 -2.54
C PHE A 32 5.85 22.84 -2.56
N LYS A 33 6.48 23.51 -1.59
CA LYS A 33 6.63 24.99 -1.60
C LYS A 33 7.38 25.47 -2.84
N ILE A 34 8.40 24.73 -3.27
CA ILE A 34 9.21 25.06 -4.46
C ILE A 34 8.40 24.94 -5.76
N LYS A 35 7.45 24.00 -5.88
CA LYS A 35 6.54 23.92 -7.05
C LYS A 35 5.52 25.07 -7.08
N GLY A 36 5.11 25.58 -5.91
CA GLY A 36 4.29 26.79 -5.79
C GLY A 36 5.04 28.04 -6.25
N GLN A 37 6.29 28.21 -5.81
CA GLN A 37 7.15 29.34 -6.20
C GLN A 37 7.53 29.33 -7.69
N LYS A 38 7.82 28.15 -8.27
CA LYS A 38 8.04 28.03 -9.73
C LYS A 38 6.82 28.42 -10.56
N ARG A 39 5.61 28.31 -9.99
CA ARG A 39 4.36 28.71 -10.66
C ARG A 39 4.18 30.24 -10.68
N GLU A 40 4.70 30.94 -9.68
CA GLU A 40 4.76 32.41 -9.63
C GLU A 40 5.90 32.97 -10.50
N GLU A 41 7.06 32.32 -10.54
CA GLU A 41 8.19 32.73 -11.40
C GLU A 41 7.91 32.48 -12.89
N ALA A 42 7.22 31.37 -13.24
CA ALA A 42 6.80 31.08 -14.61
C ALA A 42 5.70 32.02 -15.12
N ALA A 43 4.95 32.70 -14.23
CA ALA A 43 3.99 33.72 -14.64
C ALA A 43 4.67 35.01 -15.14
N ASN A 44 5.95 35.22 -14.79
CA ASN A 44 6.74 36.40 -15.18
C ASN A 44 7.71 36.15 -16.36
N ALA A 45 7.85 34.92 -16.85
CA ALA A 45 8.70 34.59 -17.99
C ALA A 45 7.86 34.36 -19.26
N VAL A 46 7.95 35.28 -20.21
CA VAL A 46 7.34 35.17 -21.55
C VAL A 46 8.01 34.02 -22.30
N GLY A 47 7.38 32.85 -22.26
CA GLY A 47 7.75 31.67 -23.05
C GLY A 47 6.65 30.63 -22.96
N ARG A 48 5.82 30.52 -24.00
CA ARG A 48 4.75 29.52 -24.12
C ARG A 48 5.35 28.10 -24.24
N GLY A 49 5.78 27.54 -23.12
CA GLY A 49 5.84 26.10 -22.94
C GLY A 49 4.41 25.58 -22.76
N ASN A 50 4.07 24.49 -23.44
CA ASN A 50 2.74 23.89 -23.39
C ASN A 50 2.50 23.27 -22.00
N VAL A 51 2.02 24.07 -21.03
CA VAL A 51 1.71 23.59 -19.68
C VAL A 51 0.55 22.61 -19.79
N LYS A 52 0.83 21.31 -19.69
CA LYS A 52 -0.21 20.28 -19.65
C LYS A 52 -1.14 20.58 -18.47
N LYS A 53 -2.40 20.84 -18.77
CA LYS A 53 -3.44 21.05 -17.76
C LYS A 53 -3.61 19.76 -16.96
N GLN A 54 -3.44 19.84 -15.65
CA GLN A 54 -3.59 18.68 -14.77
C GLN A 54 -5.01 18.13 -14.82
N SER A 55 -5.16 16.82 -14.85
CA SER A 55 -6.46 16.15 -14.77
C SER A 55 -7.07 16.28 -13.37
N ALA A 56 -8.39 16.10 -13.25
CA ALA A 56 -9.06 16.07 -11.95
C ALA A 56 -8.48 14.97 -11.04
N GLY A 57 -8.18 13.80 -11.61
CA GLY A 57 -7.54 12.70 -10.88
C GLY A 57 -6.14 13.02 -10.40
N GLU A 58 -5.32 13.71 -11.19
CA GLU A 58 -4.01 14.19 -10.73
C GLU A 58 -4.12 15.20 -9.60
N LEU A 59 -5.05 16.16 -9.70
CA LEU A 59 -5.28 17.14 -8.63
C LEU A 59 -5.74 16.45 -7.34
N ARG A 60 -6.65 15.48 -7.45
CA ARG A 60 -7.12 14.70 -6.31
C ARG A 60 -6.00 13.85 -5.71
N LEU A 61 -5.22 13.14 -6.53
CA LEU A 61 -4.10 12.34 -6.04
C LEU A 61 -3.06 13.21 -5.34
N ASN A 62 -2.72 14.37 -5.89
CA ASN A 62 -1.77 15.30 -5.25
C ASN A 62 -2.22 15.68 -3.84
N LYS A 63 -3.51 15.94 -3.65
CA LYS A 63 -4.08 16.19 -2.32
C LYS A 63 -3.90 14.96 -1.42
N ASP A 64 -4.31 13.79 -1.88
CA ASP A 64 -4.21 12.55 -1.10
C ASP A 64 -2.76 12.23 -0.70
N ILE A 65 -1.78 12.45 -1.58
CA ILE A 65 -0.34 12.28 -1.30
C ILE A 65 0.15 13.29 -0.26
N SER A 66 -0.30 14.55 -0.35
CA SER A 66 0.10 15.60 0.61
C SER A 66 -0.47 15.40 2.01
N GLU A 67 -1.56 14.64 2.13
CA GLU A 67 -2.27 14.34 3.37
C GLU A 67 -1.99 12.90 3.87
N LEU A 68 -1.02 12.20 3.27
CA LEU A 68 -0.66 10.84 3.71
C LEU A 68 -0.21 10.83 5.16
N ASN A 69 -0.80 9.93 5.94
CA ASN A 69 -0.41 9.66 7.32
C ASN A 69 -0.02 8.18 7.43
N LEU A 70 1.23 7.86 7.08
CA LEU A 70 1.70 6.48 7.01
C LEU A 70 2.26 6.01 8.36
N PRO A 71 1.96 4.76 8.78
CA PRO A 71 2.70 4.10 9.85
C PRO A 71 4.21 4.05 9.55
N ASN A 72 5.07 3.99 10.57
CA ASN A 72 6.53 3.86 10.39
C ASN A 72 6.94 2.58 9.65
N THR A 73 6.07 1.57 9.67
CA THR A 73 6.19 0.32 8.94
C THR A 73 5.90 0.45 7.45
N THR A 74 5.44 1.62 6.98
CA THR A 74 5.04 1.84 5.59
C THR A 74 5.84 2.98 4.96
N SER A 75 6.32 2.77 3.73
CA SER A 75 7.04 3.79 2.97
C SER A 75 6.54 3.87 1.53
N ILE A 76 6.55 5.08 0.97
CA ILE A 76 6.23 5.35 -0.44
C ILE A 76 7.49 5.58 -1.28
N CYS A 77 7.49 5.11 -2.53
CA CYS A 77 8.56 5.30 -3.50
C CYS A 77 7.98 5.66 -4.89
N PHE A 78 8.67 6.52 -5.63
CA PHE A 78 8.32 6.90 -7.00
C PHE A 78 9.43 6.44 -7.96
N PRO A 79 9.38 5.19 -8.44
CA PRO A 79 10.50 4.57 -9.17
C PRO A 79 10.82 5.29 -10.49
N ASN A 80 9.82 5.89 -11.13
CA ASN A 80 9.96 6.59 -12.40
C ASN A 80 10.22 8.11 -12.23
N GLY A 81 10.47 8.56 -10.99
CA GLY A 81 10.70 9.97 -10.70
C GLY A 81 9.43 10.79 -10.44
N LYS A 82 9.64 12.09 -10.20
CA LYS A 82 8.63 13.01 -9.63
C LYS A 82 7.54 13.46 -10.63
N ASP A 83 7.67 13.10 -11.89
CA ASP A 83 6.75 13.51 -12.96
C ASP A 83 5.70 12.44 -13.28
N GLU A 84 5.88 11.21 -12.78
CA GLU A 84 4.94 10.10 -12.95
C GLU A 84 4.22 9.77 -11.64
N LEU A 85 3.67 10.79 -10.96
CA LEU A 85 3.03 10.65 -9.64
C LEU A 85 1.84 9.68 -9.62
N MET A 86 1.23 9.41 -10.77
CA MET A 86 0.12 8.46 -10.91
C MET A 86 0.59 6.99 -10.84
N ASN A 87 1.90 6.74 -10.85
CA ASN A 87 2.50 5.42 -10.67
C ASN A 87 3.51 5.46 -9.53
N PHE A 88 3.22 4.75 -8.44
CA PHE A 88 4.10 4.71 -7.27
C PHE A 88 4.08 3.33 -6.62
N GLU A 89 5.02 3.12 -5.70
CA GLU A 89 5.12 1.90 -4.92
C GLU A 89 4.94 2.19 -3.44
N ILE A 90 4.22 1.30 -2.75
CA ILE A 90 4.10 1.29 -1.29
C ILE A 90 4.76 0.03 -0.78
N SER A 91 5.68 0.17 0.16
CA SER A 91 6.30 -0.96 0.86
C SER A 91 5.79 -1.01 2.29
N ILE A 92 5.30 -2.19 2.71
CA ILE A 92 4.77 -2.46 4.05
C ILE A 92 5.70 -3.46 4.74
N ARG A 93 6.05 -3.18 6.00
CA ARG A 93 6.88 -4.01 6.87
C ARG A 93 6.12 -4.34 8.15
N PRO A 94 5.31 -5.41 8.16
CA PRO A 94 4.56 -5.79 9.35
C PRO A 94 5.50 -6.02 10.54
N ASP A 95 5.18 -5.38 11.66
CA ASP A 95 5.90 -5.43 12.94
C ASP A 95 5.19 -6.29 13.98
N GLU A 96 4.13 -7.00 13.58
CA GLU A 96 3.43 -8.03 14.36
C GLU A 96 2.79 -9.10 13.45
N GLY A 97 2.13 -10.08 14.06
CA GLY A 97 1.37 -11.12 13.36
C GLY A 97 2.22 -12.12 12.57
N TYR A 98 1.56 -12.91 11.71
CA TYR A 98 2.19 -13.98 10.93
C TYR A 98 3.32 -13.50 10.03
N TYR A 99 3.21 -12.26 9.53
CA TYR A 99 4.10 -11.67 8.55
C TYR A 99 5.20 -10.78 9.15
N PHE A 100 5.38 -10.85 10.47
CA PHE A 100 6.42 -10.12 11.20
C PHE A 100 7.80 -10.23 10.52
N GLY A 101 8.45 -9.09 10.28
CA GLY A 101 9.79 -9.01 9.70
C GLY A 101 9.84 -9.17 8.18
N GLY A 102 8.68 -9.28 7.51
CA GLY A 102 8.58 -9.25 6.05
C GLY A 102 8.68 -7.85 5.45
N MET A 103 8.85 -7.79 4.13
CA MET A 103 8.74 -6.56 3.35
C MET A 103 7.96 -6.84 2.07
N PHE A 104 6.79 -6.21 1.95
CA PHE A 104 5.84 -6.43 0.87
C PHE A 104 5.65 -5.16 0.07
N THR A 105 6.02 -5.18 -1.21
CA THR A 105 5.93 -4.02 -2.10
C THR A 105 4.69 -4.15 -2.98
N PHE A 106 3.92 -3.07 -3.09
CA PHE A 106 2.73 -2.95 -3.92
C PHE A 106 2.92 -1.84 -4.95
N THR A 107 2.54 -2.09 -6.20
CA THR A 107 2.38 -1.02 -7.20
C THR A 107 1.01 -0.40 -7.06
N PHE A 108 0.95 0.90 -7.25
CA PHE A 108 -0.26 1.69 -7.37
C PHE A 108 -0.24 2.36 -8.74
N GLN A 109 -1.29 2.14 -9.52
CA GLN A 109 -1.53 2.82 -10.79
C GLN A 109 -2.87 3.55 -10.71
N VAL A 110 -2.80 4.87 -10.70
CA VAL A 110 -3.97 5.75 -10.61
C VAL A 110 -4.38 6.17 -12.02
N SER A 111 -5.66 6.06 -12.36
CA SER A 111 -6.18 6.53 -13.65
C SER A 111 -6.57 8.01 -13.59
N PRO A 112 -6.65 8.72 -14.72
CA PRO A 112 -7.19 10.09 -14.75
C PRO A 112 -8.64 10.21 -14.24
N SER A 113 -9.39 9.10 -14.20
CA SER A 113 -10.76 9.02 -13.68
C SER A 113 -10.83 8.99 -12.14
N TYR A 114 -9.70 8.92 -11.44
CA TYR A 114 -9.64 9.03 -9.99
C TYR A 114 -10.33 10.32 -9.51
N PRO A 115 -11.14 10.31 -8.44
CA PRO A 115 -11.45 9.21 -7.53
C PRO A 115 -12.71 8.41 -7.90
N HIS A 116 -13.27 8.58 -9.09
CA HIS A 116 -14.45 7.82 -9.51
C HIS A 116 -14.14 6.33 -9.71
N GLU A 117 -12.93 6.04 -10.20
CA GLU A 117 -12.36 4.69 -10.23
C GLU A 117 -11.31 4.53 -9.12
N PRO A 118 -11.20 3.34 -8.49
CA PRO A 118 -10.13 3.05 -7.54
C PRO A 118 -8.76 2.98 -8.23
N PRO A 119 -7.65 3.15 -7.49
CA PRO A 119 -6.32 2.82 -8.00
C PRO A 119 -6.23 1.32 -8.30
N LYS A 120 -5.50 0.94 -9.35
CA LYS A 120 -5.12 -0.46 -9.56
C LYS A 120 -3.93 -0.79 -8.67
N VAL A 121 -4.08 -1.79 -7.82
CA VAL A 121 -3.04 -2.23 -6.88
C VAL A 121 -2.62 -3.66 -7.17
N LYS A 122 -1.32 -3.92 -7.24
CA LYS A 122 -0.75 -5.28 -7.31
C LYS A 122 0.38 -5.46 -6.32
N CYS A 123 0.47 -6.61 -5.70
CA CYS A 123 1.63 -7.02 -4.92
C CYS A 123 2.76 -7.45 -5.87
N LYS A 124 3.93 -6.82 -5.76
CA LYS A 124 5.17 -7.25 -6.46
C LYS A 124 5.84 -8.42 -5.75
N THR A 125 5.63 -8.53 -4.43
CA THR A 125 6.23 -9.58 -3.61
C THR A 125 5.40 -10.84 -3.71
N LYS A 126 5.94 -11.92 -4.28
CA LYS A 126 5.29 -13.23 -4.25
C LYS A 126 5.24 -13.74 -2.81
N VAL A 127 4.04 -13.86 -2.24
CA VAL A 127 3.82 -14.14 -0.81
C VAL A 127 2.76 -15.24 -0.62
N TYR A 128 2.94 -16.06 0.40
CA TYR A 128 1.91 -17.03 0.82
C TYR A 128 0.87 -16.30 1.69
N HIS A 129 -0.26 -15.93 1.11
CA HIS A 129 -1.30 -15.12 1.77
C HIS A 129 -2.70 -15.46 1.25
N PRO A 130 -3.74 -15.58 2.10
CA PRO A 130 -5.11 -15.91 1.67
C PRO A 130 -5.69 -14.94 0.62
N ASN A 131 -5.49 -13.63 0.84
CA ASN A 131 -6.05 -12.57 -0.01
C ASN A 131 -5.13 -12.06 -1.15
N ILE A 132 -3.99 -12.73 -1.41
CA ILE A 132 -3.06 -12.35 -2.50
C ILE A 132 -2.71 -13.61 -3.30
N ASP A 133 -2.92 -13.59 -4.62
CA ASP A 133 -2.54 -14.71 -5.49
C ASP A 133 -1.07 -14.65 -5.93
N LEU A 134 -0.66 -15.65 -6.72
CA LEU A 134 0.72 -15.78 -7.19
C LEU A 134 1.10 -14.76 -8.27
N GLU A 135 0.09 -14.19 -8.94
CA GLU A 135 0.20 -13.13 -9.94
C GLU A 135 0.18 -11.71 -9.31
N GLY A 136 0.05 -11.64 -7.99
CA GLY A 136 0.07 -10.42 -7.21
C GLY A 136 -1.26 -9.65 -7.20
N ASN A 137 -2.36 -10.24 -7.65
CA ASN A 137 -3.66 -9.61 -7.49
C ASN A 137 -4.07 -9.66 -6.01
N VAL A 138 -4.74 -8.61 -5.57
CA VAL A 138 -5.15 -8.42 -4.16
C VAL A 138 -6.67 -8.47 -4.07
N CYS A 139 -7.18 -9.23 -3.10
CA CYS A 139 -8.58 -9.20 -2.69
C CYS A 139 -8.73 -8.21 -1.54
N LEU A 140 -9.17 -7.00 -1.90
CA LEU A 140 -9.48 -5.93 -0.97
C LEU A 140 -10.75 -5.26 -1.50
N ASN A 141 -11.87 -5.43 -0.79
CA ASN A 141 -13.21 -4.97 -1.20
C ASN A 141 -13.26 -3.49 -1.60
N ILE A 142 -12.54 -2.62 -0.89
CA ILE A 142 -12.47 -1.18 -1.21
C ILE A 142 -11.76 -0.87 -2.52
N LEU A 143 -11.07 -1.83 -3.16
CA LEU A 143 -10.54 -1.70 -4.52
C LEU A 143 -11.53 -2.17 -5.60
N ARG A 144 -12.74 -2.59 -5.21
CA ARG A 144 -13.75 -3.21 -6.06
C ARG A 144 -15.15 -2.66 -5.73
N GLU A 145 -16.07 -3.50 -5.27
CA GLU A 145 -17.48 -3.18 -5.01
C GLU A 145 -17.70 -2.12 -3.92
N ASP A 146 -16.79 -2.04 -2.94
CA ASP A 146 -16.89 -1.10 -1.83
C ASP A 146 -16.14 0.21 -2.06
N TRP A 147 -15.54 0.41 -3.25
CA TRP A 147 -14.93 1.68 -3.60
C TRP A 147 -15.98 2.80 -3.62
N LYS A 148 -15.63 3.94 -3.00
CA LYS A 148 -16.40 5.17 -3.06
C LYS A 148 -15.44 6.34 -3.29
N PRO A 149 -15.82 7.37 -4.07
CA PRO A 149 -14.96 8.54 -4.31
C PRO A 149 -14.51 9.31 -3.05
N VAL A 150 -15.16 9.08 -1.91
CA VAL A 150 -14.78 9.62 -0.60
C VAL A 150 -13.54 8.93 0.00
N LEU A 151 -13.26 7.69 -0.41
CA LEU A 151 -12.05 6.96 -0.01
C LEU A 151 -10.82 7.58 -0.68
N ASN A 152 -9.67 7.44 -0.03
CA ASN A 152 -8.41 8.04 -0.45
C ASN A 152 -7.27 7.02 -0.44
N ILE A 153 -6.10 7.41 -0.97
CA ILE A 153 -4.91 6.53 -1.00
C ILE A 153 -4.52 6.04 0.40
N ASN A 154 -4.65 6.89 1.43
CA ASN A 154 -4.33 6.50 2.81
C ASN A 154 -5.22 5.33 3.28
N THR A 155 -6.51 5.37 2.98
CA THR A 155 -7.47 4.32 3.32
C THR A 155 -7.11 2.99 2.65
N VAL A 156 -6.68 3.04 1.38
CA VAL A 156 -6.21 1.84 0.65
C VAL A 156 -4.98 1.25 1.34
N ILE A 157 -4.00 2.09 1.69
CA ILE A 157 -2.76 1.64 2.36
C ILE A 157 -3.05 1.02 3.73
N TYR A 158 -3.98 1.58 4.49
CA TYR A 158 -4.43 0.97 5.74
C TYR A 158 -5.17 -0.34 5.53
N GLY A 159 -5.99 -0.45 4.49
CA GLY A 159 -6.62 -1.71 4.09
C GLY A 159 -5.58 -2.79 3.77
N LEU A 160 -4.50 -2.45 3.07
CA LEU A 160 -3.39 -3.36 2.81
C LEU A 160 -2.65 -3.79 4.08
N ASN A 161 -2.39 -2.87 5.02
CA ASN A 161 -1.78 -3.20 6.32
C ASN A 161 -2.67 -4.17 7.12
N LEU A 162 -3.99 -3.96 7.08
CA LEU A 162 -4.94 -4.82 7.77
C LEU A 162 -4.92 -6.26 7.24
N LEU A 163 -4.73 -6.48 5.94
CA LEU A 163 -4.60 -7.83 5.38
C LEU A 163 -3.44 -8.62 6.02
N PHE A 164 -2.32 -7.98 6.32
CA PHE A 164 -1.20 -8.64 6.98
C PHE A 164 -1.41 -8.85 8.49
N SER A 165 -2.15 -7.94 9.13
CA SER A 165 -2.42 -8.02 10.57
C SER A 165 -3.53 -9.03 10.88
N GLN A 166 -4.53 -9.11 10.00
CA GLN A 166 -5.73 -9.93 10.12
C GLN A 166 -6.06 -10.54 8.74
N PRO A 167 -5.30 -11.55 8.29
CA PRO A 167 -5.60 -12.24 7.04
C PRO A 167 -7.00 -12.85 7.10
N ASN A 168 -7.75 -12.74 6.00
CA ASN A 168 -9.14 -13.15 5.92
C ASN A 168 -9.29 -14.42 5.06
N ASP A 169 -10.01 -15.42 5.55
CA ASP A 169 -10.31 -16.65 4.83
C ASP A 169 -11.66 -16.62 4.07
N GLU A 170 -12.43 -15.53 4.21
CA GLU A 170 -13.61 -15.22 3.39
C GLU A 170 -13.18 -14.66 2.01
N ASP A 171 -13.78 -15.16 0.93
CA ASP A 171 -13.45 -14.84 -0.47
C ASP A 171 -11.93 -14.80 -0.79
N PRO A 172 -11.16 -15.87 -0.47
CA PRO A 172 -9.72 -15.88 -0.64
C PRO A 172 -9.33 -16.08 -2.11
N LEU A 173 -8.20 -15.49 -2.51
CA LEU A 173 -7.59 -15.78 -3.81
C LEU A 173 -6.69 -17.01 -3.75
N ASN A 174 -6.11 -17.27 -2.58
CA ASN A 174 -5.34 -18.47 -2.29
C ASN A 174 -6.14 -19.39 -1.36
N HIS A 175 -6.95 -20.25 -1.96
CA HIS A 175 -7.83 -21.18 -1.23
C HIS A 175 -7.06 -22.14 -0.31
N GLU A 176 -5.84 -22.56 -0.70
CA GLU A 176 -5.00 -23.43 0.14
C GLU A 176 -4.55 -22.70 1.41
N ALA A 177 -4.02 -21.48 1.26
CA ALA A 177 -3.60 -20.66 2.40
C ALA A 177 -4.77 -20.36 3.35
N ALA A 178 -5.94 -20.05 2.81
CA ALA A 178 -7.15 -19.81 3.59
C ALA A 178 -7.62 -21.06 4.36
N ALA A 179 -7.63 -22.23 3.71
CA ALA A 179 -8.00 -23.49 4.38
C ALA A 179 -7.04 -23.83 5.53
N VAL A 180 -5.73 -23.69 5.31
CA VAL A 180 -4.73 -23.94 6.36
C VAL A 180 -4.85 -22.93 7.50
N LEU A 181 -5.12 -21.64 7.21
CA LEU A 181 -5.37 -20.62 8.24
C LEU A 181 -6.56 -21.01 9.14
N ARG A 182 -7.67 -21.45 8.55
CA ARG A 182 -8.88 -21.84 9.27
C ARG A 182 -8.70 -23.13 10.08
N GLU A 183 -8.09 -24.15 9.48
CA GLU A 183 -8.02 -25.49 10.06
C GLU A 183 -6.84 -25.67 11.03
N ASN A 184 -5.69 -25.05 10.72
CA ASN A 184 -4.47 -25.19 11.51
C ASN A 184 -3.61 -23.91 11.49
N PRO A 185 -3.95 -22.92 12.33
CA PRO A 185 -3.22 -21.65 12.42
C PRO A 185 -1.71 -21.79 12.69
N LYS A 186 -1.28 -22.85 13.40
CA LYS A 186 0.14 -23.10 13.67
C LYS A 186 0.88 -23.58 12.42
N LEU A 187 0.24 -24.43 11.61
CA LEU A 187 0.79 -24.84 10.32
C LEU A 187 0.82 -23.66 9.35
N PHE A 188 -0.22 -22.82 9.36
CA PHE A 188 -0.25 -21.57 8.58
C PHE A 188 0.96 -20.69 8.92
N GLU A 189 1.21 -20.43 10.20
CA GLU A 189 2.38 -19.68 10.66
C GLU A 189 3.69 -20.32 10.16
N SER A 190 3.85 -21.64 10.32
CA SER A 190 5.04 -22.33 9.85
C SER A 190 5.23 -22.21 8.33
N ASN A 191 4.16 -22.26 7.55
CA ASN A 191 4.20 -22.10 6.10
C ASN A 191 4.56 -20.66 5.71
N VAL A 192 3.98 -19.65 6.38
CA VAL A 192 4.33 -18.24 6.18
C VAL A 192 5.81 -18.01 6.45
N ARG A 193 6.34 -18.48 7.59
CA ARG A 193 7.77 -18.35 7.94
C ARG A 193 8.68 -19.01 6.91
N ARG A 194 8.33 -20.22 6.46
CA ARG A 194 9.07 -20.96 5.42
C ARG A 194 9.07 -20.21 4.09
N ALA A 195 7.90 -19.74 3.64
CA ALA A 195 7.77 -18.98 2.40
C ALA A 195 8.59 -17.67 2.45
N MET A 196 8.46 -16.89 3.54
CA MET A 196 9.17 -15.62 3.71
C MET A 196 10.69 -15.76 3.74
N SER A 197 11.19 -16.90 4.22
CA SER A 197 12.62 -17.21 4.30
C SER A 197 13.22 -17.65 2.97
N GLY A 198 12.40 -17.88 1.94
CA GLY A 198 12.83 -18.42 0.64
C GLY A 198 12.70 -19.94 0.60
N GLY A 199 11.49 -20.44 0.40
CA GLY A 199 11.21 -21.88 0.52
C GLY A 199 9.96 -22.34 -0.18
N TYR A 200 9.76 -23.66 -0.19
CA TYR A 200 8.58 -24.30 -0.76
C TYR A 200 7.46 -24.42 0.27
N VAL A 201 6.23 -24.10 -0.16
CA VAL A 201 4.99 -24.53 0.49
C VAL A 201 4.22 -25.35 -0.53
N GLY A 202 3.99 -26.63 -0.23
CA GLY A 202 3.55 -27.60 -1.22
C GLY A 202 4.55 -27.68 -2.38
N GLN A 203 4.05 -27.48 -3.60
CA GLN A 203 4.86 -27.47 -4.83
C GLN A 203 5.30 -26.07 -5.27
N THR A 204 4.92 -25.03 -4.52
CA THR A 204 5.17 -23.64 -4.91
C THR A 204 6.38 -23.08 -4.16
N TYR A 205 7.40 -22.64 -4.92
CA TYR A 205 8.51 -21.88 -4.36
C TYR A 205 8.14 -20.41 -4.17
N PHE A 206 8.46 -19.87 -3.00
CA PHE A 206 8.33 -18.46 -2.65
C PHE A 206 9.74 -17.86 -2.47
N PRO A 207 10.10 -16.79 -3.21
CA PRO A 207 11.33 -16.04 -2.99
C PRO A 207 11.37 -15.42 -1.59
N ARG A 208 12.57 -15.29 -1.02
CA ARG A 208 12.77 -14.63 0.29
C ARG A 208 12.26 -13.19 0.25
N CYS A 209 11.44 -12.82 1.22
CA CYS A 209 10.88 -11.47 1.38
C CYS A 209 11.05 -10.88 2.79
N LEU A 210 11.96 -11.42 3.60
CA LEU A 210 12.34 -10.83 4.88
C LEU A 210 13.06 -9.48 4.71
N PHE A 211 12.78 -8.53 5.59
CA PHE A 211 13.51 -7.27 5.68
C PHE A 211 14.95 -7.51 6.14
N GLY A 212 15.90 -6.80 5.53
CA GLY A 212 17.32 -6.93 5.82
C GLY A 212 18.01 -8.10 5.10
N PRO A 213 19.36 -8.16 5.16
CA PRO A 213 20.14 -9.19 4.48
C PRO A 213 19.86 -10.60 5.05
N PRO A 214 20.14 -11.67 4.29
CA PRO A 214 20.12 -13.03 4.84
C PRO A 214 21.07 -13.10 6.05
N THR A 215 20.59 -13.64 7.17
CA THR A 215 21.46 -14.00 8.29
C THR A 215 22.43 -15.07 7.80
N ARG A 216 23.73 -14.79 7.93
CA ARG A 216 24.80 -15.76 7.60
C ARG A 216 24.81 -16.93 8.56
#